data_AF-A0AAD9YUF9-F1
#
_entry.id   AF-A0AAD9YUF9-F1
#
_cell.length_a   1.000
_cell.length_b   1.000
_cell.length_c   1.000
_cell.angle_alpha   90.00
_cell.angle_beta   90.00
_cell.angle_gamma   90.00
#
_symmetry.space_group_name_H-M   'P 1'
#
loop_
_entity.id
_entity.type
_entity.pdbx_description
1 polymer ?
#
loop_
_entity_poly.entity_id
_entity_poly.type
_entity_poly.pdbx_seq_one_letter_code
_entity_poly.pdbx_strand_id
1 'polypeptide(L)'
;MVNVGKRWHALRAILSIRHGPGAAILPPNVTRIHMEFAKTMEGGHMGPRKFWHNMLRRLKYHNPAVPMIVNRKSTNEGAAMMHIYFSKGAPIDPATLPQNPSSAMDGSKAPEPTENERVVKFDIKDKRSEEILERFIAEAEATPVTPTPEELREMEEVEKLRVKSEADRVANAKIRDEARKQKAMLDKARAEVAV
;
A
#
# COMPACT_ATOMS: atom_id res chain seq x y z
N MET A 1 -21.90 15.50 14.66
CA MET A 1 -21.88 14.88 13.30
C MET A 1 -20.81 15.60 12.47
N VAL A 2 -19.94 14.88 11.75
CA VAL A 2 -18.85 15.50 10.97
C VAL A 2 -19.41 16.07 9.65
N ASN A 3 -18.95 17.26 9.24
CA ASN A 3 -19.40 17.92 8.01
C ASN A 3 -19.13 17.04 6.76
N VAL A 4 -20.10 16.98 5.84
CA VAL A 4 -20.02 16.27 4.56
C VAL A 4 -18.80 16.68 3.75
N GLY A 5 -18.48 17.98 3.67
CA GLY A 5 -17.30 18.45 2.94
C GLY A 5 -15.99 17.89 3.48
N LYS A 6 -15.88 17.75 4.81
CA LYS A 6 -14.69 17.12 5.44
C LYS A 6 -14.58 15.65 5.07
N ARG A 7 -15.71 14.93 5.02
CA ARG A 7 -15.75 13.52 4.60
C ARG A 7 -15.39 13.35 3.12
N TRP A 8 -15.88 14.25 2.28
CA TRP A 8 -15.57 14.28 0.86
C TRP A 8 -14.08 14.45 0.58
N HIS A 9 -13.42 15.42 1.23
CA HIS A 9 -11.97 15.60 1.07
C HIS A 9 -11.16 14.40 1.56
N ALA A 10 -11.58 13.76 2.66
CA ALA A 10 -10.94 12.53 3.13
C ALA A 10 -11.10 11.37 2.13
N LEU A 11 -12.26 11.24 1.48
CA LEU A 11 -12.50 10.25 0.44
C LEU A 11 -11.66 10.54 -0.82
N ARG A 12 -11.56 11.81 -1.24
CA ARG A 12 -10.73 12.21 -2.40
C ARG A 12 -9.25 11.88 -2.21
N ALA A 13 -8.74 11.89 -0.98
CA ALA A 13 -7.35 11.49 -0.71
C ALA A 13 -7.08 9.99 -1.02
N ILE A 14 -8.11 9.14 -0.95
CA ILE A 14 -8.02 7.69 -1.21
C ILE A 14 -7.97 7.40 -2.73
N LEU A 15 -8.27 8.38 -3.58
CA LEU A 15 -8.20 8.23 -5.05
C LEU A 15 -6.80 7.94 -5.57
N SER A 16 -5.77 8.16 -4.74
CA SER A 16 -4.41 7.68 -4.95
C SER A 16 -4.29 6.14 -5.13
N ILE A 17 -5.34 5.37 -4.86
CA ILE A 17 -5.44 3.93 -5.16
C ILE A 17 -5.73 3.68 -6.65
N ARG A 18 -6.42 4.60 -7.34
CA ARG A 18 -6.74 4.44 -8.77
C ARG A 18 -5.52 4.70 -9.67
N HIS A 19 -4.62 5.57 -9.21
CA HIS A 19 -3.56 6.16 -10.03
C HIS A 19 -2.18 6.00 -9.40
N GLY A 20 -1.14 6.08 -10.25
CA GLY A 20 0.27 6.10 -9.85
C GLY A 20 0.97 4.74 -9.97
N PRO A 21 2.23 4.65 -9.49
CA PRO A 21 3.03 3.42 -9.61
C PRO A 21 2.30 2.21 -9.01
N GLY A 22 2.10 1.16 -9.82
CA GLY A 22 1.37 -0.05 -9.43
C GLY A 22 -0.09 -0.10 -9.90
N ALA A 23 -0.62 0.97 -10.50
CA ALA A 23 -1.87 0.89 -11.25
C ALA A 23 -1.61 0.23 -12.60
N ALA A 24 -1.96 -1.05 -12.73
CA ALA A 24 -1.78 -1.83 -13.95
C ALA A 24 -2.94 -2.82 -14.10
N ILE A 25 -3.22 -3.20 -15.34
CA ILE A 25 -4.19 -4.24 -15.69
C ILE A 25 -3.42 -5.52 -15.99
N LEU A 26 -3.67 -6.55 -15.20
CA LEU A 26 -3.15 -7.90 -15.43
C LEU A 26 -3.83 -8.57 -16.63
N PRO A 27 -3.09 -9.36 -17.42
CA PRO A 27 -3.67 -10.20 -18.45
C PRO A 27 -4.54 -11.31 -17.85
N PRO A 28 -5.52 -11.85 -18.60
CA PRO A 28 -6.51 -12.80 -18.09
C PRO A 28 -5.92 -14.18 -17.75
N ASN A 29 -4.68 -14.45 -18.17
CA ASN A 29 -3.97 -15.68 -17.84
C ASN A 29 -3.48 -15.71 -16.38
N VAL A 30 -3.38 -14.56 -15.70
CA VAL A 30 -2.95 -14.48 -14.29
C VAL A 30 -4.07 -14.95 -13.37
N THR A 31 -3.83 -16.06 -12.66
CA THR A 31 -4.83 -16.69 -11.81
C THR A 31 -4.75 -16.21 -10.36
N ARG A 32 -3.56 -16.07 -9.79
CA ARG A 32 -3.37 -15.65 -8.39
C ARG A 32 -1.99 -15.04 -8.18
N ILE A 33 -1.89 -14.15 -7.19
CA ILE A 33 -0.62 -13.54 -6.76
C ILE A 33 -0.44 -13.83 -5.28
N HIS A 34 0.77 -14.27 -4.90
CA HIS A 34 1.11 -14.55 -3.53
C HIS A 34 2.45 -13.90 -3.17
N MET A 35 2.49 -13.25 -2.02
CA MET A 35 3.64 -12.48 -1.57
C MET A 35 4.02 -12.87 -0.14
N GLU A 36 5.29 -13.19 0.07
CA GLU A 36 5.85 -13.55 1.37
C GLU A 36 6.96 -12.60 1.78
N PHE A 37 6.86 -12.01 2.97
CA PHE A 37 7.92 -11.20 3.57
C PHE A 37 7.80 -11.13 5.09
N ALA A 38 8.81 -10.64 5.80
CA ALA A 38 8.77 -10.51 7.25
C ALA A 38 7.89 -9.34 7.71
N LYS A 39 7.35 -9.43 8.92
CA LYS A 39 6.51 -8.37 9.49
C LYS A 39 7.31 -7.08 9.74
N THR A 40 8.56 -7.21 10.17
CA THR A 40 9.43 -6.07 10.45
C THR A 40 10.22 -5.66 9.20
N MET A 41 10.91 -4.52 9.28
CA MET A 41 11.55 -3.89 8.12
C MET A 41 13.03 -4.24 7.99
N GLU A 42 13.61 -4.88 9.01
CA GLU A 42 15.02 -5.24 9.09
C GLU A 42 15.35 -6.36 8.10
N GLY A 43 16.62 -6.52 7.73
CA GLY A 43 17.06 -7.61 6.86
C GLY A 43 16.47 -7.57 5.45
N GLY A 44 16.27 -6.38 4.88
CA GLY A 44 15.88 -6.25 3.46
C GLY A 44 14.38 -6.29 3.16
N HIS A 45 13.52 -6.27 4.17
CA HIS A 45 12.06 -6.42 4.00
C HIS A 45 11.30 -5.08 3.79
N MET A 46 12.02 -3.95 3.68
CA MET A 46 11.43 -2.63 3.46
C MET A 46 10.71 -2.49 2.11
N GLY A 47 11.37 -2.90 1.02
CA GLY A 47 10.81 -2.83 -0.33
C GLY A 47 9.51 -3.61 -0.48
N PRO A 48 9.48 -4.91 -0.10
CA PRO A 48 8.25 -5.71 -0.05
C PRO A 48 7.12 -5.02 0.70
N ARG A 49 7.40 -4.45 1.88
CA ARG A 49 6.40 -3.73 2.69
C ARG A 49 5.84 -2.51 1.97
N LYS A 50 6.70 -1.69 1.32
CA LYS A 50 6.25 -0.53 0.54
C LYS A 50 5.47 -0.96 -0.71
N PHE A 51 5.91 -2.01 -1.39
CA PHE A 51 5.21 -2.59 -2.53
C PHE A 51 3.78 -3.02 -2.12
N TRP A 52 3.63 -3.76 -1.03
CA TRP A 52 2.33 -4.16 -0.50
C TRP A 52 1.43 -2.96 -0.16
N HIS A 53 1.97 -1.96 0.54
CA HIS A 53 1.15 -0.84 1.03
C HIS A 53 0.72 0.13 -0.08
N ASN A 54 1.59 0.34 -1.09
CA ASN A 54 1.40 1.39 -2.08
C ASN A 54 1.01 0.85 -3.46
N MET A 55 1.61 -0.25 -3.92
CA MET A 55 1.49 -0.72 -5.30
C MET A 55 0.47 -1.85 -5.41
N LEU A 56 0.51 -2.86 -4.52
CA LEU A 56 -0.40 -4.01 -4.58
C LEU A 56 -1.88 -3.60 -4.42
N ARG A 57 -2.17 -2.57 -3.62
CA ARG A 57 -3.52 -2.02 -3.47
C ARG A 57 -4.07 -1.42 -4.76
N ARG A 58 -3.22 -0.75 -5.53
CA ARG A 58 -3.57 -0.14 -6.83
C ARG A 58 -3.84 -1.22 -7.87
N LEU A 59 -2.99 -2.24 -7.88
CA LEU A 59 -3.17 -3.44 -8.70
C LEU A 59 -4.51 -4.13 -8.40
N LYS A 60 -4.87 -4.31 -7.11
CA LYS A 60 -6.15 -4.91 -6.72
C LYS A 60 -7.37 -4.10 -7.14
N TYR A 61 -7.25 -2.77 -7.23
CA TYR A 61 -8.34 -1.90 -7.67
C TYR A 61 -8.71 -2.15 -9.15
N HIS A 62 -7.70 -2.31 -10.01
CA HIS A 62 -7.91 -2.60 -11.44
C HIS A 62 -8.16 -4.09 -11.71
N ASN A 63 -7.72 -4.98 -10.82
CA ASN A 63 -7.89 -6.43 -10.95
C ASN A 63 -8.62 -7.03 -9.73
N PRO A 64 -9.92 -6.74 -9.54
CA PRO A 64 -10.66 -7.21 -8.37
C PRO A 64 -10.85 -8.73 -8.35
N ALA A 65 -10.93 -9.38 -9.51
CA ALA A 65 -11.11 -10.83 -9.63
C ALA A 65 -9.86 -11.62 -9.19
N VAL A 66 -8.65 -11.08 -9.41
CA VAL A 66 -7.41 -11.80 -9.09
C VAL A 66 -7.16 -11.76 -7.58
N PRO A 67 -7.07 -12.91 -6.89
CA PRO A 67 -6.69 -12.96 -5.49
C PRO A 67 -5.23 -12.57 -5.32
N MET A 68 -4.99 -11.63 -4.40
CA MET A 68 -3.66 -11.15 -4.04
C MET A 68 -3.46 -11.43 -2.56
N ILE A 69 -2.74 -12.49 -2.24
CA ILE A 69 -2.56 -13.01 -0.89
C ILE A 69 -1.22 -12.55 -0.34
N VAL A 70 -1.23 -12.10 0.92
CA VAL A 70 -0.01 -11.69 1.61
C VAL A 70 0.19 -12.56 2.84
N ASN A 71 1.35 -13.19 2.92
CA ASN A 71 1.79 -13.95 4.07
C ASN A 71 2.95 -13.21 4.76
N ARG A 72 2.71 -12.72 5.98
CA ARG A 72 3.75 -12.06 6.76
C ARG A 72 4.33 -13.02 7.79
N LYS A 73 5.65 -13.17 7.74
CA LYS A 73 6.42 -14.00 8.66
C LYS A 73 6.73 -13.26 9.95
N SER A 74 6.79 -13.97 11.07
CA SER A 74 7.25 -13.42 12.35
C SER A 74 8.76 -13.19 12.37
N THR A 75 9.52 -14.07 11.71
CA THR A 75 10.97 -14.00 11.62
C THR A 75 11.43 -13.19 10.42
N ASN A 76 12.51 -12.42 10.61
CA ASN A 76 13.17 -11.67 9.53
C ASN A 76 14.10 -12.56 8.69
N GLU A 77 14.43 -13.73 9.22
CA GLU A 77 15.26 -14.73 8.58
C GLU A 77 14.53 -15.36 7.38
N GLY A 78 15.31 -15.70 6.36
CA GLY A 78 14.84 -16.27 5.11
C GLY A 78 14.57 -15.26 3.99
N ALA A 79 14.11 -15.80 2.86
CA ALA A 79 13.83 -15.05 1.64
C ALA A 79 12.52 -14.25 1.74
N ALA A 80 12.39 -13.20 0.93
CA ALA A 80 11.13 -12.53 0.68
C ALA A 80 10.79 -12.83 -0.79
N MET A 81 9.67 -13.50 -1.04
CA MET A 81 9.38 -14.05 -2.36
C MET A 81 8.05 -13.50 -2.89
N MET A 82 8.01 -13.26 -4.19
CA MET A 82 6.79 -13.02 -4.94
C MET A 82 6.52 -14.22 -5.85
N HIS A 83 5.27 -14.66 -5.87
CA HIS A 83 4.77 -15.77 -6.67
C HIS A 83 3.63 -15.27 -7.54
N ILE A 84 3.77 -15.42 -8.86
CA ILE A 84 2.73 -15.11 -9.83
C ILE A 84 2.32 -16.41 -10.51
N TYR A 85 1.04 -16.72 -10.47
CA TYR A 85 0.50 -17.95 -11.06
C TYR A 85 -0.23 -17.60 -12.35
N PHE A 86 0.02 -18.42 -13.36
CA PHE A 86 -0.57 -18.29 -14.68
C PHE A 86 -1.25 -19.60 -15.07
N SER A 87 -2.39 -19.51 -15.74
CA SER A 87 -3.04 -20.63 -16.39
C SER A 87 -2.21 -21.16 -17.57
N LYS A 88 -2.09 -22.48 -17.66
CA LYS A 88 -1.51 -23.20 -18.80
C LYS A 88 -2.63 -23.48 -19.80
N GLY A 89 -2.93 -22.51 -20.65
CA GLY A 89 -3.95 -22.64 -21.70
C GLY A 89 -5.05 -21.60 -21.57
N ALA A 90 -6.31 -22.06 -21.57
CA ALA A 90 -7.46 -21.16 -21.49
C ALA A 90 -7.49 -20.42 -20.14
N PRO A 91 -7.94 -19.15 -20.11
CA PRO A 91 -8.13 -18.40 -18.87
C PRO A 91 -9.02 -19.17 -17.88
N ILE A 92 -8.51 -19.36 -16.67
CA ILE A 92 -9.23 -19.99 -15.56
C ILE A 92 -9.80 -18.88 -14.69
N ASP A 93 -11.05 -19.00 -14.27
CA ASP A 93 -11.64 -18.08 -13.28
C ASP A 93 -10.92 -18.25 -11.93
N PRO A 94 -10.26 -17.21 -11.40
CA PRO A 94 -9.59 -17.29 -10.10
C PRO A 94 -10.51 -17.70 -8.94
N ALA A 95 -11.82 -17.43 -9.04
CA ALA A 95 -12.79 -17.73 -7.99
C ALA A 95 -13.00 -19.25 -7.78
N THR A 96 -12.68 -20.07 -8.77
CA THR A 96 -12.85 -21.54 -8.67
C THR A 96 -11.66 -22.25 -8.07
N LEU A 97 -10.53 -21.55 -7.86
CA LEU A 97 -9.31 -22.12 -7.32
C LEU A 97 -9.30 -22.10 -5.78
N PRO A 98 -8.68 -23.09 -5.12
CA PRO A 98 -8.50 -23.06 -3.67
C PRO A 98 -7.57 -21.90 -3.29
N GLN A 99 -8.07 -20.99 -2.46
CA GLN A 99 -7.34 -19.80 -2.02
C GLN A 99 -7.12 -19.82 -0.50
N ASN A 100 -5.87 -19.67 -0.08
CA ASN A 100 -5.54 -19.47 1.32
C ASN A 100 -5.88 -18.02 1.73
N PRO A 101 -6.40 -17.78 2.95
CA PRO A 101 -6.57 -16.42 3.46
C PRO A 101 -5.19 -15.75 3.64
N SER A 102 -5.13 -14.42 3.78
CA SER A 102 -3.88 -13.75 4.14
C SER A 102 -3.54 -13.98 5.63
N SER A 103 -2.25 -14.05 5.98
CA SER A 103 -1.81 -14.27 7.37
C SER A 103 -0.79 -13.22 7.84
N ALA A 104 -0.85 -12.90 9.13
CA ALA A 104 0.11 -12.04 9.83
C ALA A 104 1.15 -12.81 10.65
N MET A 105 1.02 -14.14 10.72
CA MET A 105 1.81 -15.05 11.56
C MET A 105 2.20 -16.32 10.79
N ASP A 106 2.59 -16.15 9.52
CA ASP A 106 3.12 -17.21 8.66
C ASP A 106 2.19 -18.40 8.34
N GLY A 107 0.89 -18.25 8.58
CA GLY A 107 -0.10 -19.32 8.42
C GLY A 107 -0.58 -19.55 6.98
N SER A 108 -0.10 -18.79 6.01
CA SER A 108 -0.64 -18.77 4.65
C SER A 108 0.45 -18.93 3.60
N LYS A 109 1.16 -20.05 3.64
CA LYS A 109 2.24 -20.35 2.69
C LYS A 109 1.77 -20.32 1.24
N ALA A 110 2.69 -19.97 0.34
CA ALA A 110 2.47 -20.03 -1.11
C ALA A 110 2.03 -21.44 -1.52
N PRO A 111 0.81 -21.65 -2.05
CA PRO A 111 0.37 -22.97 -2.46
C PRO A 111 1.15 -23.42 -3.70
N GLU A 112 1.44 -24.70 -3.84
CA GLU A 112 1.99 -25.20 -5.10
C GLU A 112 1.01 -24.94 -6.28
N PRO A 113 1.52 -24.79 -7.51
CA PRO A 113 0.66 -24.63 -8.68
C PRO A 113 -0.19 -25.89 -8.87
N THR A 114 -1.44 -25.71 -9.29
CA THR A 114 -2.25 -26.85 -9.76
C THR A 114 -1.70 -27.36 -11.10
N GLU A 115 -2.17 -28.53 -11.57
CA GLU A 115 -1.71 -29.11 -12.84
C GLU A 115 -1.80 -28.14 -14.02
N ASN A 116 -2.90 -27.37 -14.05
CA ASN A 116 -3.21 -26.36 -15.07
C ASN A 116 -2.58 -24.98 -14.81
N GLU A 117 -1.72 -24.84 -13.79
CA GLU A 117 -1.04 -23.59 -13.49
C GLU A 117 0.48 -23.73 -13.62
N ARG A 118 1.13 -22.66 -14.06
CA ARG A 118 2.57 -22.44 -13.90
C ARG A 118 2.78 -21.33 -12.89
N VAL A 119 3.85 -21.41 -12.12
CA VAL A 119 4.22 -20.37 -11.16
C VAL A 119 5.56 -19.77 -11.55
N VAL A 120 5.62 -18.45 -11.56
CA VAL A 120 6.89 -17.72 -11.59
C VAL A 120 7.18 -17.22 -10.18
N LYS A 121 8.35 -17.61 -9.66
CA LYS A 121 8.81 -17.27 -8.32
C LYS A 121 10.01 -16.34 -8.46
N PHE A 122 10.01 -15.21 -7.76
CA PHE A 122 11.19 -14.35 -7.71
C PHE A 122 11.44 -13.72 -6.35
N ASP A 123 12.72 -13.54 -6.02
CA ASP A 123 13.15 -12.89 -4.79
C ASP A 123 12.99 -11.37 -4.86
N ILE A 124 12.45 -10.82 -3.79
CA ILE A 124 12.16 -9.40 -3.58
C ILE A 124 12.87 -8.85 -2.34
N LYS A 125 13.72 -9.65 -1.70
CA LYS A 125 14.55 -9.22 -0.56
C LYS A 125 15.61 -8.23 -1.02
N ASP A 126 15.88 -7.22 -0.19
CA ASP A 126 16.86 -6.16 -0.45
C ASP A 126 16.58 -5.35 -1.74
N LYS A 127 15.38 -5.47 -2.30
CA LYS A 127 14.94 -4.71 -3.49
C LYS A 127 14.16 -3.47 -3.09
N ARG A 128 14.21 -2.44 -3.93
CA ARG A 128 13.32 -1.28 -3.78
C ARG A 128 11.93 -1.61 -4.31
N SER A 129 10.91 -0.90 -3.82
CA SER A 129 9.53 -1.11 -4.29
C SER A 129 9.37 -0.84 -5.78
N GLU A 130 10.09 0.16 -6.34
CA GLU A 130 10.06 0.43 -7.79
C GLU A 130 10.65 -0.75 -8.59
N GLU A 131 11.79 -1.28 -8.17
CA GLU A 131 12.44 -2.44 -8.81
C GLU A 131 11.55 -3.69 -8.77
N ILE A 132 10.86 -3.92 -7.64
CA ILE A 132 9.89 -5.01 -7.51
C ILE A 132 8.74 -4.82 -8.51
N LEU A 133 8.26 -3.59 -8.68
CA LEU A 133 7.19 -3.26 -9.61
C LEU A 133 7.61 -3.45 -11.08
N GLU A 134 8.78 -2.96 -11.46
CA GLU A 134 9.31 -3.13 -12.82
C GLU A 134 9.43 -4.61 -13.17
N ARG A 135 10.01 -5.40 -12.26
CA ARG A 135 10.12 -6.86 -12.42
C ARG A 135 8.75 -7.53 -12.48
N PHE A 136 7.82 -7.10 -11.63
CA PHE A 136 6.46 -7.64 -11.62
C PHE A 136 5.72 -7.33 -12.93
N ILE A 137 5.80 -6.11 -13.44
CA ILE A 137 5.17 -5.71 -14.71
C ILE A 137 5.76 -6.51 -15.87
N ALA A 138 7.08 -6.66 -15.90
CA ALA A 138 7.76 -7.44 -16.94
C ALA A 138 7.35 -8.91 -16.92
N GLU A 139 7.29 -9.53 -15.74
CA GLU A 139 6.97 -10.95 -15.60
C GLU A 139 5.48 -11.26 -15.77
N ALA A 140 4.62 -10.35 -15.28
CA ALA A 140 3.16 -10.48 -15.38
C ALA A 140 2.61 -10.01 -16.73
N GLU A 141 3.44 -9.40 -17.59
CA GLU A 141 3.04 -8.76 -18.85
C GLU A 141 1.87 -7.76 -18.63
N ALA A 142 1.92 -7.03 -17.51
CA ALA A 142 0.85 -6.14 -17.09
C ALA A 142 0.90 -4.80 -17.85
N THR A 143 -0.27 -4.26 -18.21
CA THR A 143 -0.34 -2.97 -18.90
C THR A 143 -0.55 -1.83 -17.88
N PRO A 144 0.35 -0.83 -17.79
CA PRO A 144 0.20 0.26 -16.84
C PRO A 144 -0.98 1.17 -17.21
N VAL A 145 -1.73 1.62 -16.19
CA VAL A 145 -2.87 2.52 -16.38
C VAL A 145 -2.41 3.97 -16.28
N THR A 146 -2.59 4.72 -17.36
CA THR A 146 -2.31 6.16 -17.40
C THR A 146 -3.54 6.97 -16.96
N PRO A 147 -3.40 7.94 -16.04
CA PRO A 147 -4.51 8.80 -15.64
C PRO A 147 -5.05 9.65 -16.80
N THR A 148 -6.35 9.89 -16.80
CA THR A 148 -7.00 10.83 -17.72
C THR A 148 -6.75 12.29 -17.31
N PRO A 149 -6.96 13.27 -18.20
CA PRO A 149 -6.76 14.69 -17.88
C PRO A 149 -7.63 15.20 -16.72
N GLU A 150 -8.84 14.67 -16.54
CA GLU A 150 -9.73 15.04 -15.44
C GLU A 150 -9.20 14.53 -14.10
N GLU A 151 -8.70 13.29 -14.07
CA GLU A 151 -8.10 12.68 -12.88
C GLU A 151 -6.80 13.38 -12.48
N LEU A 152 -6.01 13.84 -13.46
CA LEU A 152 -4.83 14.68 -13.20
C LEU A 152 -5.20 15.96 -12.45
N ARG A 153 -6.24 16.68 -12.91
CA ARG A 153 -6.75 17.87 -12.21
C ARG A 153 -7.23 17.53 -10.80
N GLU A 154 -7.91 16.39 -10.66
CA GLU A 154 -8.39 15.94 -9.36
C GLU A 154 -7.25 15.71 -8.36
N MET A 155 -6.15 15.10 -8.82
CA MET A 155 -4.94 14.88 -8.01
C MET A 155 -4.24 16.20 -7.66
N GLU A 156 -4.16 17.15 -8.59
CA GLU A 156 -3.59 18.47 -8.32
C GLU A 156 -4.37 19.23 -7.24
N GLU A 157 -5.70 19.17 -7.28
CA GLU A 157 -6.54 19.79 -6.25
C GLU A 157 -6.32 19.18 -4.86
N VAL A 158 -6.19 17.84 -4.79
CA VAL A 158 -5.91 17.13 -3.55
C VAL A 158 -4.53 17.51 -3.01
N GLU A 159 -3.51 17.60 -3.86
CA GLU A 159 -2.17 18.03 -3.46
C GLU A 159 -2.14 19.49 -2.99
N LYS A 160 -2.83 20.41 -3.68
CA LYS A 160 -2.98 21.81 -3.24
C LYS A 160 -3.59 21.89 -1.83
N LEU A 161 -4.63 21.09 -1.57
CA LEU A 161 -5.25 21.02 -0.25
C LEU A 161 -4.30 20.44 0.81
N ARG A 162 -3.51 19.42 0.46
CA ARG A 162 -2.51 18.80 1.35
C ARG A 162 -1.43 19.81 1.74
N VAL A 163 -0.89 20.55 0.78
CA VAL A 163 0.13 21.58 1.01
C VAL A 163 -0.41 22.68 1.94
N LYS A 164 -1.61 23.19 1.66
CA LYS A 164 -2.27 24.18 2.52
C LYS A 164 -2.47 23.65 3.94
N SER A 165 -2.97 22.42 4.07
CA SER A 165 -3.19 21.79 5.37
C SER A 165 -1.89 21.63 6.18
N GLU A 166 -0.76 21.37 5.55
CA GLU A 166 0.52 21.24 6.26
C GLU A 166 1.01 22.60 6.77
N ALA A 167 0.90 23.65 5.95
CA ALA A 167 1.21 25.02 6.37
C ALA A 167 0.35 25.46 7.57
N ASP A 168 -0.96 25.21 7.49
CA ASP A 168 -1.91 25.51 8.57
C ASP A 168 -1.60 24.68 9.84
N ARG A 169 -1.18 23.42 9.68
CA ARG A 169 -0.78 22.56 10.82
C ARG A 169 0.42 23.13 11.55
N VAL A 170 1.44 23.58 10.82
CA VAL A 170 2.64 24.19 11.40
C VAL A 170 2.32 25.51 12.11
N ALA A 171 1.51 26.37 11.49
CA ALA A 171 1.10 27.64 12.11
C ALA A 171 0.33 27.41 13.43
N ASN A 172 -0.65 26.49 13.42
CA ASN A 172 -1.43 26.17 14.60
C ASN A 172 -0.62 25.49 15.70
N ALA A 173 0.39 24.69 15.34
CA ALA A 173 1.31 24.11 16.33
C ALA A 173 2.07 25.19 17.09
N LYS A 174 2.60 26.20 16.40
CA LYS A 174 3.30 27.34 17.03
C LYS A 174 2.40 28.10 18.00
N ILE A 175 1.18 28.44 17.59
CA ILE A 175 0.21 29.14 18.45
C ILE A 175 -0.09 28.33 19.71
N ARG A 176 -0.29 27.01 19.58
CA ARG A 176 -0.54 26.13 20.73
C ARG A 176 0.66 26.02 21.66
N ASP A 177 1.86 25.99 21.12
CA ASP A 177 3.09 25.92 21.91
C ASP A 177 3.33 27.23 22.67
N GLU A 178 3.08 28.38 22.05
CA GLU A 178 3.14 29.69 22.70
C GLU A 178 2.10 29.81 23.82
N ALA A 179 0.85 29.43 23.56
CA ALA A 179 -0.20 29.41 24.58
C ALA A 179 0.15 28.48 25.74
N ARG A 180 0.76 27.31 25.47
CA ARG A 180 1.22 26.38 26.50
C ARG A 180 2.36 26.99 27.34
N LYS A 181 3.32 27.68 26.71
CA LYS A 181 4.42 28.36 27.39
C LYS A 181 3.91 29.50 28.28
N GLN A 182 3.02 30.34 27.76
CA GLN A 182 2.41 31.45 28.51
C GLN A 182 1.64 30.92 29.72
N LYS A 183 0.82 29.87 29.54
CA LYS A 183 0.11 29.23 30.65
C LYS A 183 1.07 28.70 31.70
N ALA A 184 2.12 27.98 31.30
CA ALA A 184 3.11 27.44 32.23
C ALA A 184 3.87 28.54 33.00
N MET A 185 4.15 29.69 32.36
CA MET A 185 4.77 30.84 33.01
C MET A 185 3.83 31.47 34.05
N LEU A 186 2.56 31.67 33.71
CA LEU A 186 1.55 32.20 34.63
C LEU A 186 1.30 31.27 35.82
N ASP A 187 1.25 29.96 35.58
CA ASP A 187 1.06 28.95 36.63
C ASP A 187 2.25 28.95 37.62
N LYS A 188 3.49 29.10 37.13
CA LYS A 188 4.68 29.27 37.98
C LYS A 188 4.62 30.54 38.82
N ALA A 189 4.31 31.68 38.19
CA ALA A 189 4.19 32.96 38.91
C ALA A 189 3.09 32.93 39.99
N ARG A 190 1.96 32.25 39.72
CA ARG A 190 0.91 32.04 40.72
C ARG A 190 1.36 31.14 41.86
N ALA A 191 2.14 30.11 41.59
CA ALA A 191 2.67 29.23 42.62
C ALA A 191 3.70 29.93 43.53
N GLU A 192 4.53 30.83 42.98
CA GLU A 192 5.50 31.61 43.75
C GLU A 192 4.86 32.64 44.68
N VAL A 193 3.71 33.22 44.30
CA VAL A 193 2.96 34.18 45.15
C VAL A 193 2.12 33.49 46.23
N ALA A 194 1.83 32.20 46.07
CA ALA A 194 1.04 31.42 47.03
C ALA A 194 1.88 30.79 48.17
N VAL A 195 3.19 31.04 48.19
CA VAL A 195 4.16 30.65 49.24
C VAL A 195 4.51 31.89 50.06
#